data_AF-Q0E3F2-F1
#
_entry.id   AF-Q0E3F2-F1
#
_cell.length_a   1.000
_cell.length_b   1.000
_cell.length_c   1.000
_cell.angle_alpha   90.00
_cell.angle_beta   90.00
_cell.angle_gamma   90.00
#
_symmetry.space_group_name_H-M   'P 1'
#
loop_
_entity.id
_entity.type
_entity.pdbx_description
1 polymer ?
#
loop_
_entity_poly.entity_id
_entity_poly.type
_entity_poly.pdbx_seq_one_letter_code
_entity_poly.pdbx_strand_id
1 'polypeptide(L)'
;LGDLVEGNHAKIGRSVAFPGHPLGSGLTATAAKELGLRPGIPVGTSLIDAHAGGVGVMESVPDAESKADTSDESDEQAICHRMVLVCGTSTCHMAVSKNKLFIPGVWGPFWSAMVPEFWLTEGGQSATGALLDYIVENHVAAPLLANHAASQRISIYELLNKILFSMAHEQNISFISSLTQDIHVLPDFHGNRSPLADPKSKGIICGFTLDTSEKHLALLYLATIQGIAYGTRHIVEHCNAHGHKIDTLLACGGLAKNSLYIQEHADITGCPIILPRENESVLLGAAVLGAVAAKKFPGVRDAMKALNAAGKVVYPSSDPRVKKYHDAKYQIFRSLYEQQLSHRSAMAQALQ
;
A
#
# COMPACT_ATOMS: atom_id res chain seq x y z
N LEU A 1 20.27 0.69 -26.44
CA LEU A 1 19.08 -0.07 -26.87
C LEU A 1 19.35 -0.89 -28.13
N GLY A 2 20.19 -0.46 -29.09
CA GLY A 2 20.46 -1.25 -30.30
C GLY A 2 20.94 -2.68 -30.02
N ASP A 3 21.79 -2.83 -29.01
CA ASP A 3 22.28 -4.10 -28.46
C ASP A 3 21.19 -5.03 -27.90
N LEU A 4 20.07 -4.49 -27.42
CA LEU A 4 18.92 -5.24 -26.89
C LEU A 4 17.94 -5.67 -27.99
N VAL A 5 17.92 -4.93 -29.10
CA VAL A 5 17.09 -5.22 -30.28
C VAL A 5 17.78 -6.23 -31.20
N GLU A 6 19.11 -6.21 -31.24
CA GLU A 6 19.94 -7.18 -31.95
C GLU A 6 19.59 -8.63 -31.56
N GLY A 7 19.49 -9.49 -32.58
CA GLY A 7 19.08 -10.87 -32.39
C GLY A 7 17.58 -11.02 -32.08
N ASN A 8 16.73 -10.15 -32.64
CA ASN A 8 15.27 -10.17 -32.49
C ASN A 8 14.89 -10.25 -31.00
N HIS A 9 15.36 -9.32 -30.18
CA HIS A 9 15.02 -9.19 -28.75
C HIS A 9 15.34 -10.43 -27.88
N ALA A 10 16.19 -11.36 -28.35
CA ALA A 10 16.50 -12.59 -27.62
C ALA A 10 17.02 -12.35 -26.19
N LYS A 11 17.79 -11.27 -26.00
CA LYS A 11 18.38 -10.90 -24.71
C LYS A 11 17.36 -10.43 -23.68
N ILE A 12 16.22 -9.91 -24.13
CA ILE A 12 15.19 -9.33 -23.26
C ILE A 12 13.88 -10.11 -23.26
N GLY A 13 13.77 -11.13 -24.12
CA GLY A 13 12.60 -12.00 -24.26
C GLY A 13 11.89 -11.81 -25.60
N ARG A 14 11.68 -12.92 -26.31
CA ARG A 14 10.91 -12.98 -27.58
C ARG A 14 9.45 -13.37 -27.40
N SER A 15 9.15 -14.02 -26.28
CA SER A 15 7.83 -14.54 -25.96
C SER A 15 7.42 -13.97 -24.62
N VAL A 16 6.28 -13.28 -24.62
CA VAL A 16 5.65 -12.73 -23.42
C VAL A 16 4.28 -13.39 -23.32
N ALA A 17 3.90 -13.78 -22.11
CA ALA A 17 2.61 -14.41 -21.85
C ALA A 17 2.01 -13.85 -20.57
N PHE A 18 0.68 -14.00 -20.43
CA PHE A 18 -0.05 -13.51 -19.26
C PHE A 18 0.39 -14.22 -17.98
N PRO A 19 0.22 -13.58 -16.80
CA PRO A 19 0.51 -14.21 -15.52
C PRO A 19 -0.17 -15.58 -15.36
N GLY A 20 0.55 -16.57 -14.83
CA GLY A 20 0.04 -17.92 -14.63
C GLY A 20 -0.04 -18.80 -15.89
N HIS A 21 0.43 -18.31 -17.05
CA HIS A 21 0.52 -19.13 -18.27
C HIS A 21 1.52 -20.29 -18.06
N PRO A 22 1.17 -21.54 -18.40
CA PRO A 22 2.07 -22.68 -18.22
C PRO A 22 3.39 -22.53 -19.00
N LEU A 23 4.52 -22.70 -18.32
CA LEU A 23 5.85 -22.65 -18.92
C LEU A 23 6.38 -24.03 -19.29
N GLY A 24 6.69 -24.21 -20.58
CA GLY A 24 7.30 -25.43 -21.10
C GLY A 24 6.53 -26.68 -20.69
N SER A 25 7.25 -27.67 -20.17
CA SER A 25 6.68 -28.91 -19.62
C SER A 25 6.70 -28.92 -18.08
N GLY A 26 6.72 -27.76 -17.43
CA GLY A 26 6.81 -27.62 -15.97
C GLY A 26 8.24 -27.70 -15.41
N LEU A 27 8.38 -28.05 -14.13
CA LEU A 27 9.68 -28.16 -13.45
C LEU A 27 10.61 -29.14 -14.18
N THR A 28 11.84 -28.67 -14.47
CA THR A 28 12.89 -29.54 -15.01
C THR A 28 13.30 -30.58 -13.98
N ALA A 29 13.89 -31.70 -14.42
CA ALA A 29 14.37 -32.74 -13.51
C ALA A 29 15.41 -32.22 -12.50
N THR A 30 16.28 -31.29 -12.93
CA THR A 30 17.27 -30.64 -12.08
C THR A 30 16.61 -29.79 -11.00
N ALA A 31 15.72 -28.86 -11.38
CA ALA A 31 15.03 -27.99 -10.43
C ALA A 31 14.14 -28.78 -9.46
N ALA A 32 13.45 -29.81 -9.95
CA ALA A 32 12.66 -30.70 -9.12
C ALA A 32 13.50 -31.40 -8.05
N LYS A 33 14.70 -31.90 -8.41
CA LYS A 33 15.63 -32.50 -7.45
C LYS A 33 16.11 -31.51 -6.39
N GLU A 34 16.48 -30.29 -6.78
CA GLU A 34 16.95 -29.24 -5.88
C GLU A 34 15.89 -28.80 -4.88
N LEU A 35 14.62 -28.72 -5.33
CA LEU A 35 13.49 -28.31 -4.50
C LEU A 35 12.82 -29.45 -3.72
N GLY A 36 13.25 -30.70 -3.94
CA GLY A 36 12.60 -31.88 -3.34
C GLY A 36 11.19 -32.16 -3.88
N LEU A 37 10.94 -31.81 -5.15
CA LEU A 37 9.65 -31.92 -5.84
C LEU A 37 9.70 -32.92 -7.00
N ARG A 38 8.56 -33.12 -7.69
CA ARG A 38 8.47 -34.01 -8.86
C ARG A 38 8.75 -33.25 -10.16
N PRO A 39 9.53 -33.83 -11.11
CA PRO A 39 9.66 -33.28 -12.45
C PRO A 39 8.29 -33.16 -13.13
N GLY A 40 8.12 -32.13 -13.96
CA GLY A 40 6.89 -31.89 -14.71
C GLY A 40 5.75 -31.25 -13.92
N ILE A 41 5.95 -30.87 -12.64
CA ILE A 41 4.99 -30.04 -11.92
C ILE A 41 4.78 -28.73 -12.69
N PRO A 42 3.54 -28.31 -12.99
CA PRO A 42 3.27 -27.08 -13.72
C PRO A 42 3.88 -25.85 -13.06
N VAL A 43 4.47 -24.98 -13.87
CA VAL A 43 5.05 -23.70 -13.45
C VAL A 43 4.40 -22.61 -14.29
N GLY A 44 3.84 -21.60 -13.64
CA GLY A 44 3.27 -20.43 -14.31
C GLY A 44 4.34 -19.40 -14.65
N THR A 45 4.08 -18.56 -15.64
CA THR A 45 4.78 -17.29 -15.84
C THR A 45 4.79 -16.47 -14.54
N SER A 46 5.93 -15.81 -14.30
CA SER A 46 6.18 -15.04 -13.10
C SER A 46 5.38 -13.74 -13.04
N LEU A 47 5.34 -13.15 -11.84
CA LEU A 47 4.79 -11.84 -11.58
C LEU A 47 5.70 -11.10 -10.58
N ILE A 48 5.73 -9.77 -10.64
CA ILE A 48 6.44 -8.93 -9.67
C ILE A 48 5.79 -9.11 -8.28
N ASP A 49 6.57 -9.01 -7.21
CA ASP A 49 6.14 -9.23 -5.82
C ASP A 49 4.90 -8.41 -5.42
N ALA A 50 4.88 -7.10 -5.65
CA ALA A 50 3.74 -6.25 -5.34
C ALA A 50 2.51 -6.69 -6.12
N HIS A 51 2.67 -7.00 -7.42
CA HIS A 51 1.57 -7.44 -8.28
C HIS A 51 1.03 -8.80 -7.82
N ALA A 52 1.90 -9.72 -7.35
CA ALA A 52 1.49 -10.98 -6.74
C ALA A 52 0.72 -10.74 -5.43
N GLY A 53 1.16 -9.79 -4.61
CA GLY A 53 0.39 -9.31 -3.46
C GLY A 53 -1.00 -8.82 -3.85
N GLY A 54 -1.10 -8.07 -4.95
CA GLY A 54 -2.36 -7.63 -5.56
C GLY A 54 -3.27 -8.78 -5.97
N VAL A 55 -2.76 -9.75 -6.74
CA VAL A 55 -3.47 -10.98 -7.11
C VAL A 55 -3.96 -11.72 -5.86
N GLY A 56 -3.13 -11.85 -4.84
CA GLY A 56 -3.46 -12.56 -3.60
C GLY A 56 -4.53 -11.89 -2.73
N VAL A 57 -4.96 -10.65 -3.02
CA VAL A 57 -5.96 -9.96 -2.20
C VAL A 57 -7.09 -9.27 -2.94
N MET A 58 -6.96 -8.92 -4.22
CA MET A 58 -7.93 -8.05 -4.93
C MET A 58 -9.39 -8.56 -4.91
N GLU A 59 -9.60 -9.88 -4.83
CA GLU A 59 -10.93 -10.50 -4.69
C GLU A 59 -11.26 -10.96 -3.25
N SER A 60 -10.53 -10.48 -2.24
CA SER A 60 -10.83 -10.73 -0.81
C SER A 60 -12.00 -9.86 -0.34
N VAL A 61 -13.21 -10.11 -0.84
CA VAL A 61 -14.43 -9.39 -0.45
C VAL A 61 -15.28 -10.16 0.56
N PRO A 62 -16.06 -9.47 1.42
CA PRO A 62 -16.98 -10.13 2.34
C PRO A 62 -18.08 -10.93 1.62
N ASP A 63 -18.54 -12.03 2.24
CA ASP A 63 -19.55 -12.94 1.64
C ASP A 63 -20.90 -12.28 1.32
N ALA A 64 -21.25 -11.19 2.00
CA ALA A 64 -22.47 -10.43 1.73
C ALA A 64 -22.41 -9.67 0.39
N GLU A 65 -21.20 -9.32 -0.07
CA GLU A 65 -20.96 -8.65 -1.35
C GLU A 65 -20.69 -9.66 -2.48
N SER A 66 -20.21 -10.87 -2.16
CA SER A 66 -19.94 -11.92 -3.15
C SER A 66 -21.20 -12.66 -3.64
N LYS A 67 -22.32 -12.53 -2.92
CA LYS A 67 -23.60 -13.21 -3.21
C LYS A 67 -24.71 -12.30 -3.74
N ALA A 68 -24.42 -11.03 -4.00
CA ALA A 68 -25.36 -10.19 -4.73
C ALA A 68 -25.50 -10.74 -6.15
N ASP A 69 -26.71 -11.16 -6.54
CA ASP A 69 -27.08 -11.56 -7.90
C ASP A 69 -26.65 -10.46 -8.87
N THR A 70 -25.47 -10.61 -9.45
CA THR A 70 -24.83 -9.60 -10.28
C THR A 70 -24.53 -10.25 -11.62
N SER A 71 -25.05 -9.64 -12.69
CA SER A 71 -24.63 -9.95 -14.05
C SER A 71 -23.11 -9.81 -14.17
N ASP A 72 -22.48 -10.51 -15.12
CA ASP A 72 -21.02 -10.44 -15.35
C ASP A 72 -20.51 -8.99 -15.45
N GLU A 73 -21.29 -8.07 -16.03
CA GLU A 73 -20.96 -6.64 -16.13
C GLU A 73 -20.86 -5.94 -14.76
N SER A 74 -21.69 -6.32 -13.78
CA SER A 74 -21.66 -5.73 -12.44
C SER A 74 -20.47 -6.25 -11.63
N ASP A 75 -20.10 -7.51 -11.82
CA ASP A 75 -18.95 -8.12 -11.17
C ASP A 75 -17.61 -7.61 -11.75
N GLU A 76 -17.53 -7.40 -13.07
CA GLU A 76 -16.37 -6.76 -13.71
C GLU A 76 -16.19 -5.28 -13.30
N GLN A 77 -17.27 -4.58 -12.99
CA GLN A 77 -17.17 -3.22 -12.47
C GLN A 77 -16.76 -3.20 -11.00
N ALA A 78 -17.17 -4.18 -10.20
CA ALA A 78 -16.89 -4.21 -8.76
C ALA A 78 -15.39 -4.25 -8.43
N ILE A 79 -14.58 -4.99 -9.21
CA ILE A 79 -13.11 -5.03 -9.02
C ILE A 79 -12.45 -3.66 -9.29
N CYS A 80 -13.05 -2.81 -10.12
CA CYS A 80 -12.54 -1.47 -10.45
C CYS A 80 -12.78 -0.41 -9.37
N HIS A 81 -13.61 -0.72 -8.36
CA HIS A 81 -13.84 0.15 -7.20
C HIS A 81 -12.83 -0.08 -6.06
N ARG A 82 -11.89 -1.00 -6.28
CA ARG A 82 -10.93 -1.47 -5.29
C ARG A 82 -9.53 -0.97 -5.60
N MET A 83 -8.80 -0.59 -4.55
CA MET A 83 -7.36 -0.34 -4.63
C MET A 83 -6.63 -1.19 -3.60
N VAL A 84 -5.62 -1.93 -4.05
CA VAL A 84 -4.75 -2.71 -3.17
C VAL A 84 -3.57 -1.87 -2.69
N LEU A 85 -3.37 -1.86 -1.38
CA LEU A 85 -2.20 -1.33 -0.69
C LEU A 85 -1.29 -2.50 -0.31
N VAL A 86 -0.17 -2.64 -1.02
CA VAL A 86 0.88 -3.61 -0.65
C VAL A 86 1.89 -2.90 0.23
N CYS A 87 1.72 -3.03 1.54
CA CYS A 87 2.41 -2.21 2.52
C CYS A 87 3.69 -2.88 3.04
N GLY A 88 4.84 -2.22 2.87
CA GLY A 88 6.13 -2.67 3.35
C GLY A 88 7.08 -1.51 3.65
N THR A 89 8.36 -1.65 3.31
CA THR A 89 9.34 -0.55 3.39
C THR A 89 8.86 0.68 2.59
N SER A 90 8.31 0.41 1.41
CA SER A 90 7.50 1.31 0.58
C SER A 90 6.09 0.74 0.45
N THR A 91 5.14 1.51 -0.07
CA THR A 91 3.78 1.03 -0.32
C THR A 91 3.43 1.23 -1.79
N CYS A 92 2.89 0.18 -2.43
CA CYS A 92 2.35 0.25 -3.79
C CYS A 92 0.82 0.32 -3.73
N HIS A 93 0.24 1.19 -4.56
CA HIS A 93 -1.19 1.47 -4.65
C HIS A 93 -1.68 1.02 -6.01
N MET A 94 -2.33 -0.14 -6.08
CA MET A 94 -2.70 -0.76 -7.36
C MET A 94 -4.22 -0.79 -7.54
N ALA A 95 -4.68 -0.23 -8.64
CA ALA A 95 -6.08 -0.27 -9.06
C ALA A 95 -6.17 -0.74 -10.52
N VAL A 96 -7.29 -1.37 -10.88
CA VAL A 96 -7.51 -1.91 -12.23
C VAL A 96 -8.72 -1.25 -12.89
N SER A 97 -8.66 -1.07 -14.20
CA SER A 97 -9.77 -0.51 -15.00
C SER A 97 -9.94 -1.26 -16.32
N LYS A 98 -11.16 -1.29 -16.85
CA LYS A 98 -11.41 -1.73 -18.24
C LYS A 98 -10.93 -0.70 -19.27
N ASN A 99 -10.83 0.57 -18.87
CA ASN A 99 -10.41 1.67 -19.75
C ASN A 99 -8.94 2.02 -19.53
N LYS A 100 -8.28 2.51 -20.58
CA LYS A 100 -6.94 3.13 -20.49
C LYS A 100 -7.07 4.46 -19.75
N LEU A 101 -6.53 4.54 -18.53
CA LEU A 101 -6.49 5.77 -17.73
C LEU A 101 -5.04 6.26 -17.64
N PHE A 102 -4.74 7.39 -18.29
CA PHE A 102 -3.45 8.06 -18.17
C PHE A 102 -3.52 9.10 -17.05
N ILE A 103 -2.82 8.84 -15.96
CA ILE A 103 -2.92 9.62 -14.72
C ILE A 103 -1.56 10.27 -14.45
N PRO A 104 -1.44 11.61 -14.48
CA PRO A 104 -0.17 12.28 -14.24
C PRO A 104 0.44 11.88 -12.90
N GLY A 105 1.73 11.51 -12.91
CA GLY A 105 2.48 11.12 -11.71
C GLY A 105 2.09 9.78 -11.08
N VAL A 106 1.32 8.96 -11.79
CA VAL A 106 1.00 7.57 -11.43
C VAL A 106 1.40 6.68 -12.61
N TRP A 107 1.99 5.52 -12.33
CA TRP A 107 2.44 4.60 -13.40
C TRP A 107 1.26 3.86 -14.04
N GLY A 108 1.47 3.46 -15.29
CA GLY A 108 0.44 2.86 -16.14
C GLY A 108 -0.12 3.84 -17.18
N PRO A 109 -1.19 3.46 -17.89
CA PRO A 109 -1.94 2.22 -17.71
C PRO A 109 -1.21 1.02 -18.35
N PHE A 110 -1.03 -0.07 -17.61
CA PHE A 110 -0.36 -1.29 -18.10
C PHE A 110 -1.36 -2.42 -18.37
N TRP A 111 -1.48 -2.86 -19.63
CA TRP A 111 -2.42 -3.90 -20.03
C TRP A 111 -2.04 -5.28 -19.49
N SER A 112 -2.97 -5.96 -18.83
CA SER A 112 -2.82 -7.34 -18.32
C SER A 112 -1.58 -7.56 -17.45
N ALA A 113 -1.08 -6.50 -16.81
CA ALA A 113 0.15 -6.55 -16.03
C ALA A 113 -0.01 -7.24 -14.67
N MET A 114 -1.23 -7.31 -14.14
CA MET A 114 -1.55 -7.97 -12.87
C MET A 114 -2.78 -8.87 -13.00
N VAL A 115 -3.94 -8.28 -13.32
CA VAL A 115 -5.16 -9.03 -13.63
C VAL A 115 -5.30 -9.09 -15.14
N PRO A 116 -5.38 -10.28 -15.76
CA PRO A 116 -5.57 -10.41 -17.21
C PRO A 116 -6.80 -9.64 -17.70
N GLU A 117 -6.66 -8.95 -18.83
CA GLU A 117 -7.71 -8.15 -19.49
C GLU A 117 -8.17 -6.89 -18.75
N PHE A 118 -7.35 -6.41 -17.82
CA PHE A 118 -7.50 -5.10 -17.19
C PHE A 118 -6.25 -4.23 -17.38
N TRP A 119 -6.46 -2.92 -17.39
CA TRP A 119 -5.40 -1.93 -17.30
C TRP A 119 -5.05 -1.68 -15.83
N LEU A 120 -3.79 -1.92 -15.47
CA LEU A 120 -3.25 -1.62 -14.16
C LEU A 120 -2.81 -0.15 -14.08
N THR A 121 -3.24 0.51 -13.01
CA THR A 121 -2.68 1.78 -12.51
C THR A 121 -1.87 1.46 -11.27
N GLU A 122 -0.64 1.94 -11.21
CA GLU A 122 0.27 1.72 -10.08
C GLU A 122 0.78 3.06 -9.54
N GLY A 123 0.25 3.46 -8.39
CA GLY A 123 0.82 4.52 -7.57
C GLY A 123 1.81 3.96 -6.55
N GLY A 124 2.54 4.84 -5.88
CA GLY A 124 3.28 4.41 -4.71
C GLY A 124 3.81 5.53 -3.84
N GLN A 125 4.17 5.15 -2.63
CA GLN A 125 4.89 5.98 -1.66
C GLN A 125 6.27 5.34 -1.43
N SER A 126 7.33 6.08 -1.76
CA SER A 126 8.70 5.54 -1.78
C SER A 126 9.24 5.12 -0.41
N ALA A 127 8.74 5.72 0.67
CA ALA A 127 9.08 5.34 2.04
C ALA A 127 7.80 5.37 2.89
N THR A 128 7.45 4.24 3.49
CA THR A 128 6.32 4.11 4.42
C THR A 128 6.78 3.41 5.68
N GLY A 129 7.01 2.10 5.64
CA GLY A 129 7.64 1.37 6.75
C GLY A 129 9.03 1.91 7.05
N ALA A 130 9.85 2.12 6.01
CA ALA A 130 11.18 2.71 6.17
C ALA A 130 11.15 4.12 6.77
N LEU A 131 10.08 4.89 6.55
CA LEU A 131 9.91 6.20 7.17
C LEU A 131 9.54 6.07 8.65
N LEU A 132 8.65 5.13 9.01
CA LEU A 132 8.34 4.86 10.42
C LEU A 132 9.58 4.38 11.17
N ASP A 133 10.35 3.47 10.57
CA ASP A 133 11.61 2.98 11.12
C ASP A 133 12.59 4.14 11.32
N TYR A 134 12.77 4.98 10.29
CA TYR A 134 13.62 6.16 10.37
C TYR A 134 13.23 7.11 11.52
N ILE A 135 11.94 7.44 11.66
CA ILE A 135 11.46 8.34 12.73
C ILE A 135 11.68 7.72 14.11
N VAL A 136 11.41 6.42 14.25
CA VAL A 136 11.57 5.72 15.52
C VAL A 136 13.05 5.59 15.89
N GLU A 137 13.88 5.08 14.99
CA GLU A 137 15.30 4.79 15.25
C GLU A 137 16.15 6.05 15.52
N ASN A 138 15.76 7.21 14.96
CA ASN A 138 16.50 8.45 15.12
C ASN A 138 16.06 9.31 16.32
N HIS A 139 15.13 8.84 17.14
CA HIS A 139 14.73 9.54 18.35
C HIS A 139 15.54 9.09 19.57
N VAL A 140 15.89 10.02 20.47
CA VAL A 140 16.73 9.73 21.65
C VAL A 140 16.12 8.68 22.60
N ALA A 141 14.79 8.60 22.67
CA ALA A 141 14.07 7.61 23.47
C ALA A 141 14.09 6.18 22.88
N ALA A 142 14.55 5.99 21.64
CA ALA A 142 14.43 4.72 20.93
C ALA A 142 15.16 3.55 21.61
N PRO A 143 16.41 3.67 22.10
CA PRO A 143 17.09 2.55 22.74
C PRO A 143 16.39 2.07 24.01
N LEU A 144 15.84 3.00 24.80
CA LEU A 144 15.10 2.69 26.02
C LEU A 144 13.79 1.94 25.69
N LEU A 145 13.03 2.47 24.73
CA LEU A 145 11.78 1.84 24.28
C LEU A 145 12.01 0.49 23.61
N ALA A 146 13.10 0.31 22.87
CA ALA A 146 13.46 -0.97 22.29
C ALA A 146 13.71 -2.03 23.38
N ASN A 147 14.43 -1.67 24.45
CA ASN A 147 14.64 -2.56 25.61
C ASN A 147 13.32 -2.88 26.33
N HIS A 148 12.43 -1.89 26.50
CA HIS A 148 11.11 -2.10 27.10
C HIS A 148 10.20 -2.99 26.23
N ALA A 149 10.24 -2.84 24.91
CA ALA A 149 9.48 -3.68 23.99
C ALA A 149 10.01 -5.13 24.03
N ALA A 150 11.33 -5.30 24.02
CA ALA A 150 11.97 -6.61 24.11
C ALA A 150 11.65 -7.35 25.43
N SER A 151 11.65 -6.65 26.57
CA SER A 151 11.31 -7.25 27.87
C SER A 151 9.86 -7.74 27.94
N GLN A 152 8.95 -7.11 27.17
CA GLN A 152 7.55 -7.50 27.04
C GLN A 152 7.30 -8.48 25.88
N ARG A 153 8.32 -8.81 25.07
CA ARG A 153 8.21 -9.63 23.84
C ARG A 153 7.21 -9.08 22.83
N ILE A 154 7.15 -7.76 22.71
CA ILE A 154 6.31 -7.05 21.73
C ILE A 154 7.18 -6.24 20.77
N SER A 155 6.63 -5.82 19.64
CA SER A 155 7.31 -4.87 18.75
C SER A 155 7.35 -3.47 19.37
N ILE A 156 8.34 -2.66 18.98
CA ILE A 156 8.40 -1.24 19.39
C ILE A 156 7.15 -0.47 18.94
N TYR A 157 6.59 -0.79 17.78
CA TYR A 157 5.34 -0.17 17.30
C TYR A 157 4.14 -0.53 18.17
N GLU A 158 4.06 -1.77 18.65
CA GLU A 158 3.00 -2.17 19.60
C GLU A 158 3.15 -1.42 20.93
N LEU A 159 4.38 -1.21 21.41
CA LEU A 159 4.64 -0.40 22.60
C LEU A 159 4.24 1.07 22.39
N LEU A 160 4.62 1.67 21.25
CA LEU A 160 4.23 3.05 20.90
C LEU A 160 2.71 3.20 20.80
N ASN A 161 2.01 2.22 20.22
CA ASN A 161 0.54 2.17 20.20
C ASN A 161 -0.02 2.17 21.64
N LYS A 162 0.52 1.33 22.54
CA LYS A 162 0.10 1.28 23.96
C LYS A 162 0.31 2.63 24.66
N ILE A 163 1.44 3.30 24.41
CA ILE A 163 1.71 4.64 24.96
C ILE A 163 0.66 5.64 24.46
N LEU A 164 0.35 5.65 23.16
CA LEU A 164 -0.67 6.53 22.59
C LEU A 164 -2.07 6.29 23.20
N PHE A 165 -2.47 5.02 23.37
CA PHE A 165 -3.74 4.70 24.02
C PHE A 165 -3.78 5.14 25.48
N SER A 166 -2.68 4.97 26.23
CA SER A 166 -2.56 5.48 27.62
C SER A 166 -2.69 7.00 27.66
N MET A 167 -2.00 7.70 26.76
CA MET A 167 -2.05 9.16 26.66
C MET A 167 -3.46 9.66 26.34
N ALA A 168 -4.15 9.03 25.38
CA ALA A 168 -5.52 9.39 25.02
C ALA A 168 -6.48 9.22 26.22
N HIS A 169 -6.33 8.11 26.96
CA HIS A 169 -7.12 7.84 28.16
C HIS A 169 -6.83 8.85 29.29
N GLU A 170 -5.55 9.10 29.61
CA GLU A 170 -5.11 10.05 30.64
C GLU A 170 -5.61 11.48 30.38
N GLN A 171 -5.63 11.89 29.13
CA GLN A 171 -6.04 13.24 28.70
C GLN A 171 -7.54 13.35 28.38
N ASN A 172 -8.31 12.26 28.55
CA ASN A 172 -9.73 12.19 28.21
C ASN A 172 -10.03 12.63 26.75
N ILE A 173 -9.17 12.22 25.82
CA ILE A 173 -9.26 12.53 24.40
C ILE A 173 -10.32 11.64 23.73
N SER A 174 -11.23 12.25 22.96
CA SER A 174 -12.35 11.53 22.35
C SER A 174 -11.96 10.58 21.22
N PHE A 175 -10.89 10.89 20.47
CA PHE A 175 -10.36 10.03 19.41
C PHE A 175 -8.85 10.21 19.32
N ILE A 176 -8.12 9.08 19.30
CA ILE A 176 -6.65 9.02 19.40
C ILE A 176 -5.94 9.93 18.38
N SER A 177 -6.53 10.10 17.20
CA SER A 177 -6.00 10.88 16.09
C SER A 177 -5.78 12.36 16.45
N SER A 178 -6.51 12.91 17.43
CA SER A 178 -6.37 14.30 17.87
C SER A 178 -5.14 14.56 18.76
N LEU A 179 -4.44 13.51 19.22
CA LEU A 179 -3.20 13.67 19.98
C LEU A 179 -2.13 14.46 19.22
N THR A 180 -2.19 14.46 17.89
CA THR A 180 -1.23 15.13 17.01
C THR A 180 -1.78 16.43 16.43
N GLN A 181 -2.73 17.10 17.09
CA GLN A 181 -3.38 18.31 16.57
C GLN A 181 -2.37 19.40 16.16
N ASP A 182 -1.23 19.47 16.87
CA ASP A 182 -0.17 20.46 16.67
C ASP A 182 1.06 19.91 15.92
N ILE A 183 1.05 18.63 15.53
CA ILE A 183 2.16 17.96 14.83
C ILE A 183 1.70 17.46 13.46
N HIS A 184 2.40 17.91 12.42
CA HIS A 184 2.09 17.55 11.03
C HIS A 184 3.35 17.10 10.30
N VAL A 185 3.18 16.08 9.43
CA VAL A 185 4.27 15.46 8.69
C VAL A 185 3.93 15.45 7.20
N LEU A 186 4.80 16.05 6.39
CA LEU A 186 4.91 15.76 4.96
C LEU A 186 5.91 14.59 4.81
N PRO A 187 5.48 13.40 4.35
CA PRO A 187 6.25 12.15 4.44
C PRO A 187 7.26 11.96 3.29
N ASP A 188 7.51 12.96 2.45
CA ASP A 188 8.37 12.86 1.26
C ASP A 188 9.88 12.83 1.58
N PHE A 189 10.30 12.05 2.59
CA PHE A 189 11.70 11.91 3.01
C PHE A 189 12.58 11.25 1.93
N HIS A 190 11.95 10.56 0.98
CA HIS A 190 12.61 9.96 -0.19
C HIS A 190 11.97 10.44 -1.51
N GLY A 191 11.56 11.71 -1.56
CA GLY A 191 10.81 12.27 -2.68
C GLY A 191 9.37 11.77 -2.75
N ASN A 192 8.58 12.39 -3.63
CA ASN A 192 7.22 11.97 -3.90
C ASN A 192 7.17 11.19 -5.22
N ARG A 193 6.81 9.91 -5.14
CA ARG A 193 6.57 9.08 -6.34
C ARG A 193 5.21 9.40 -6.94
N SER A 194 4.15 9.32 -6.14
CA SER A 194 2.78 9.60 -6.57
C SER A 194 2.01 10.46 -5.57
N PRO A 195 1.09 11.33 -6.06
CA PRO A 195 0.83 11.63 -7.48
C PRO A 195 1.68 12.78 -8.02
N LEU A 196 2.58 13.38 -7.24
CA LEU A 196 3.30 14.60 -7.65
C LEU A 196 4.45 14.30 -8.61
N ALA A 197 5.00 13.07 -8.59
CA ALA A 197 6.19 12.69 -9.34
C ALA A 197 7.36 13.69 -9.19
N ASP A 198 7.57 14.15 -7.97
CA ASP A 198 8.65 15.07 -7.60
C ASP A 198 9.70 14.34 -6.75
N PRO A 199 10.76 13.77 -7.36
CA PRO A 199 11.83 13.10 -6.62
C PRO A 199 12.67 14.07 -5.77
N LYS A 200 12.51 15.39 -5.96
CA LYS A 200 13.19 16.42 -5.17
C LYS A 200 12.39 16.85 -3.93
N SER A 201 11.14 16.41 -3.79
CA SER A 201 10.36 16.68 -2.57
C SER A 201 11.10 16.18 -1.33
N LYS A 202 11.00 16.92 -0.24
CA LYS A 202 11.64 16.62 1.04
C LYS A 202 10.62 16.49 2.16
N GLY A 203 10.97 15.67 3.14
CA GLY A 203 10.22 15.54 4.37
C GLY A 203 10.15 16.85 5.14
N ILE A 204 8.99 17.14 5.73
CA ILE A 204 8.81 18.26 6.66
C ILE A 204 8.10 17.73 7.88
N ILE A 205 8.59 18.10 9.06
CA ILE A 205 7.87 17.91 10.31
C ILE A 205 7.73 19.28 10.97
N CYS A 206 6.50 19.66 11.32
CA CYS A 206 6.22 20.87 12.09
C CYS A 206 5.54 20.52 13.42
N GLY A 207 5.68 21.41 14.40
CA GLY A 207 5.11 21.21 15.75
C GLY A 207 6.10 20.74 16.81
N PHE A 208 7.41 20.85 16.56
CA PHE A 208 8.42 20.42 17.55
C PHE A 208 8.46 21.36 18.76
N THR A 209 8.65 20.74 19.92
CA THR A 209 9.03 21.42 21.16
C THR A 209 10.40 20.89 21.62
N LEU A 210 10.85 21.29 22.80
CA LEU A 210 12.06 20.73 23.42
C LEU A 210 11.81 19.36 24.09
N ASP A 211 10.60 18.79 23.98
CA ASP A 211 10.27 17.49 24.53
C ASP A 211 11.02 16.37 23.77
N THR A 212 11.72 15.53 24.53
CA THR A 212 12.46 14.38 24.04
C THR A 212 12.00 13.07 24.68
N SER A 213 10.83 13.09 25.32
CA SER A 213 10.24 11.97 26.04
C SER A 213 9.79 10.83 25.13
N GLU A 214 9.51 9.67 25.74
CA GLU A 214 8.86 8.54 25.07
C GLU A 214 7.48 8.92 24.51
N LYS A 215 6.75 9.80 25.21
CA LYS A 215 5.45 10.33 24.77
C LYS A 215 5.62 11.16 23.49
N HIS A 216 6.65 11.99 23.40
CA HIS A 216 6.95 12.73 22.17
C HIS A 216 7.24 11.80 20.99
N LEU A 217 8.04 10.74 21.18
CA LEU A 217 8.27 9.76 20.11
C LEU A 217 6.97 9.10 19.63
N ALA A 218 6.10 8.73 20.57
CA ALA A 218 4.80 8.16 20.24
C ALA A 218 3.94 9.12 19.41
N LEU A 219 3.94 10.42 19.74
CA LEU A 219 3.24 11.45 18.96
C LEU A 219 3.85 11.63 17.55
N LEU A 220 5.17 11.67 17.43
CA LEU A 220 5.85 11.75 16.12
C LEU A 220 5.53 10.54 15.25
N TYR A 221 5.54 9.35 15.85
CA TYR A 221 5.15 8.11 15.21
C TYR A 221 3.70 8.17 14.68
N LEU A 222 2.73 8.58 15.51
CA LEU A 222 1.34 8.76 15.06
C LEU A 222 1.21 9.82 13.97
N ALA A 223 1.88 10.96 14.11
CA ALA A 223 1.85 12.02 13.09
C ALA A 223 2.45 11.53 11.75
N THR A 224 3.43 10.64 11.81
CA THR A 224 4.04 10.01 10.62
C THR A 224 3.09 9.01 9.97
N ILE A 225 2.38 8.17 10.75
CA ILE A 225 1.29 7.32 10.22
C ILE A 225 0.27 8.18 9.47
N GLN A 226 -0.17 9.28 10.09
CA GLN A 226 -1.15 10.19 9.51
C GLN A 226 -0.60 10.85 8.23
N GLY A 227 0.65 11.31 8.23
CA GLY A 227 1.33 11.83 7.03
C GLY A 227 1.31 10.84 5.87
N ILE A 228 1.64 9.58 6.14
CA ILE A 228 1.59 8.48 5.15
C ILE A 228 0.15 8.28 4.65
N ALA A 229 -0.83 8.25 5.55
CA ALA A 229 -2.24 8.10 5.21
C ALA A 229 -2.80 9.27 4.38
N TYR A 230 -2.39 10.52 4.66
CA TYR A 230 -2.73 11.68 3.82
C TYR A 230 -2.13 11.55 2.42
N GLY A 231 -0.92 10.99 2.30
CA GLY A 231 -0.35 10.62 1.00
C GLY A 231 -1.19 9.58 0.26
N THR A 232 -1.67 8.54 0.95
CA THR A 232 -2.61 7.57 0.39
C THR A 232 -3.92 8.22 -0.06
N ARG A 233 -4.53 9.08 0.78
CA ARG A 233 -5.73 9.85 0.42
C ARG A 233 -5.50 10.67 -0.84
N HIS A 234 -4.36 11.34 -0.95
CA HIS A 234 -4.01 12.13 -2.12
C HIS A 234 -3.89 11.28 -3.39
N ILE A 235 -3.32 10.07 -3.31
CA ILE A 235 -3.26 9.13 -4.43
C ILE A 235 -4.68 8.68 -4.83
N VAL A 236 -5.52 8.30 -3.85
CA VAL A 236 -6.90 7.84 -4.10
C VAL A 236 -7.74 8.95 -4.76
N GLU A 237 -7.75 10.15 -4.19
CA GLU A 237 -8.48 11.31 -4.74
C GLU A 237 -7.98 11.66 -6.15
N HIS A 238 -6.66 11.64 -6.37
CA HIS A 238 -6.08 11.92 -7.69
C HIS A 238 -6.46 10.85 -8.73
N CYS A 239 -6.41 9.57 -8.37
CA CYS A 239 -6.85 8.49 -9.26
C CYS A 239 -8.34 8.61 -9.60
N ASN A 240 -9.19 8.91 -8.61
CA ASN A 240 -10.63 9.08 -8.81
C ASN A 240 -10.96 10.30 -9.69
N ALA A 241 -10.23 11.40 -9.53
CA ALA A 241 -10.36 12.57 -10.40
C ALA A 241 -9.99 12.27 -11.88
N HIS A 242 -9.25 11.19 -12.14
CA HIS A 242 -8.83 10.77 -13.48
C HIS A 242 -9.51 9.48 -13.97
N GLY A 243 -10.68 9.15 -13.42
CA GLY A 243 -11.59 8.15 -13.99
C GLY A 243 -11.69 6.82 -13.23
N HIS A 244 -10.89 6.61 -12.18
CA HIS A 244 -11.17 5.55 -11.22
C HIS A 244 -12.39 5.89 -10.35
N LYS A 245 -12.94 4.88 -9.67
CA LYS A 245 -14.05 5.03 -8.70
C LYS A 245 -13.74 4.28 -7.41
N ILE A 246 -12.52 4.43 -6.93
CA ILE A 246 -12.03 3.74 -5.74
C ILE A 246 -12.84 4.22 -4.54
N ASP A 247 -13.52 3.30 -3.89
CA ASP A 247 -14.25 3.51 -2.64
C ASP A 247 -13.85 2.49 -1.56
N THR A 248 -13.07 1.46 -1.92
CA THR A 248 -12.66 0.38 -1.04
C THR A 248 -11.17 0.12 -1.17
N LEU A 249 -10.47 -0.02 -0.03
CA LEU A 249 -9.05 -0.35 0.00
C LEU A 249 -8.85 -1.77 0.51
N LEU A 250 -7.87 -2.49 -0.02
CA LEU A 250 -7.44 -3.78 0.50
C LEU A 250 -5.98 -3.68 0.91
N ALA A 251 -5.67 -3.94 2.18
CA ALA A 251 -4.31 -3.77 2.69
C ALA A 251 -3.68 -5.12 3.03
N CYS A 252 -2.43 -5.30 2.60
CA CYS A 252 -1.61 -6.45 2.96
C CYS A 252 -0.16 -6.06 3.27
N GLY A 253 0.64 -7.02 3.70
CA GLY A 253 2.04 -6.80 4.08
C GLY A 253 2.23 -6.36 5.54
N GLY A 254 3.46 -6.02 5.90
CA GLY A 254 3.89 -5.89 7.30
C GLY A 254 3.15 -4.80 8.07
N LEU A 255 2.93 -3.63 7.46
CA LEU A 255 2.23 -2.51 8.10
C LEU A 255 0.75 -2.79 8.33
N ALA A 256 0.14 -3.68 7.53
CA ALA A 256 -1.27 -4.04 7.68
C ALA A 256 -1.58 -4.81 8.96
N LYS A 257 -0.53 -5.34 9.64
CA LYS A 257 -0.65 -5.97 10.96
C LYS A 257 -0.85 -4.95 12.10
N ASN A 258 -0.57 -3.67 11.84
CA ASN A 258 -0.73 -2.62 12.83
C ASN A 258 -2.15 -2.02 12.78
N SER A 259 -2.94 -2.30 13.81
CA SER A 259 -4.34 -1.86 13.89
C SER A 259 -4.51 -0.34 13.88
N LEU A 260 -3.60 0.40 14.53
CA LEU A 260 -3.64 1.87 14.53
C LEU A 260 -3.35 2.43 13.13
N TYR A 261 -2.35 1.87 12.44
CA TYR A 261 -2.02 2.26 11.07
C TYR A 261 -3.23 2.07 10.14
N ILE A 262 -3.92 0.93 10.21
CA ILE A 262 -5.09 0.63 9.39
C ILE A 262 -6.29 1.52 9.77
N GLN A 263 -6.56 1.75 11.05
CA GLN A 263 -7.65 2.62 11.47
C GLN A 263 -7.45 4.06 10.99
N GLU A 264 -6.26 4.64 11.17
CA GLU A 264 -5.97 6.00 10.70
C GLU A 264 -6.07 6.10 9.17
N HIS A 265 -5.66 5.07 8.42
CA HIS A 265 -5.85 5.04 6.96
C HIS A 265 -7.34 5.02 6.58
N ALA A 266 -8.16 4.23 7.27
CA ALA A 266 -9.61 4.20 7.03
C ALA A 266 -10.25 5.56 7.31
N ASP A 267 -9.94 6.14 8.47
CA ASP A 267 -10.48 7.44 8.91
C ASP A 267 -10.07 8.59 7.99
N ILE A 268 -8.82 8.58 7.50
CA ILE A 268 -8.27 9.65 6.66
C ILE A 268 -8.76 9.56 5.21
N THR A 269 -8.77 8.35 4.64
CA THR A 269 -9.21 8.13 3.25
C THR A 269 -10.73 8.13 3.11
N GLY A 270 -11.45 7.88 4.20
CA GLY A 270 -12.90 7.69 4.19
C GLY A 270 -13.34 6.39 3.53
N CYS A 271 -12.41 5.48 3.24
CA CYS A 271 -12.69 4.19 2.61
C CYS A 271 -12.66 3.06 3.65
N PRO A 272 -13.58 2.07 3.60
CA PRO A 272 -13.36 0.80 4.30
C PRO A 272 -12.07 0.14 3.83
N ILE A 273 -11.34 -0.46 4.78
CA ILE A 273 -10.12 -1.22 4.52
C ILE A 273 -10.37 -2.69 4.84
N ILE A 274 -10.23 -3.53 3.82
CA ILE A 274 -10.34 -4.98 3.95
C ILE A 274 -8.95 -5.57 4.16
N LEU A 275 -8.80 -6.34 5.24
CA LEU A 275 -7.63 -7.16 5.52
C LEU A 275 -7.93 -8.60 5.08
N PRO A 276 -7.07 -9.24 4.26
CA PRO A 276 -7.27 -10.61 3.84
C PRO A 276 -7.18 -11.58 5.02
N ARG A 277 -7.82 -12.74 4.91
CA ARG A 277 -7.70 -13.82 5.89
C ARG A 277 -6.30 -14.43 5.91
N GLU A 278 -5.70 -14.56 4.73
CA GLU A 278 -4.31 -14.98 4.56
C GLU A 278 -3.38 -13.77 4.61
N ASN A 279 -2.42 -13.78 5.53
CA ASN A 279 -1.49 -12.68 5.74
C ASN A 279 -0.35 -12.68 4.71
N GLU A 280 0.00 -13.85 4.17
CA GLU A 280 1.10 -14.02 3.21
C GLU A 280 0.62 -13.82 1.77
N SER A 281 0.12 -12.62 1.47
CA SER A 281 -0.56 -12.30 0.21
C SER A 281 0.29 -12.51 -1.05
N VAL A 282 1.60 -12.24 -0.99
CA VAL A 282 2.51 -12.47 -2.14
C VAL A 282 2.64 -13.97 -2.43
N LEU A 283 2.73 -14.79 -1.38
CA LEU A 283 2.79 -16.25 -1.51
C LEU A 283 1.46 -16.82 -2.02
N LEU A 284 0.34 -16.30 -1.52
CA LEU A 284 -0.99 -16.67 -2.03
C LEU A 284 -1.16 -16.29 -3.51
N GLY A 285 -0.72 -15.09 -3.91
CA GLY A 285 -0.70 -14.68 -5.30
C GLY A 285 0.12 -15.59 -6.20
N ALA A 286 1.32 -15.99 -5.76
CA ALA A 286 2.13 -16.98 -6.49
C ALA A 286 1.45 -18.36 -6.58
N ALA A 287 0.76 -18.79 -5.52
CA ALA A 287 -0.02 -20.03 -5.51
C ALA A 287 -1.21 -19.98 -6.48
N VAL A 288 -1.89 -18.83 -6.59
CA VAL A 288 -2.93 -18.58 -7.61
C VAL A 288 -2.37 -18.81 -9.02
N LEU A 289 -1.20 -18.25 -9.34
CA LEU A 289 -0.56 -18.44 -10.65
C LEU A 289 -0.21 -19.92 -10.90
N GLY A 290 0.31 -20.61 -9.90
CA GLY A 290 0.59 -22.05 -9.98
C GLY A 290 -0.66 -22.90 -10.21
N ALA A 291 -1.78 -22.56 -9.56
CA ALA A 291 -3.05 -23.27 -9.72
C ALA A 291 -3.63 -23.10 -11.13
N VAL A 292 -3.51 -21.90 -11.71
CA VAL A 292 -3.90 -21.63 -13.10
C VAL A 292 -2.99 -22.38 -14.07
N ALA A 293 -1.66 -22.35 -13.86
CA ALA A 293 -0.73 -23.10 -14.69
C ALA A 293 -0.99 -24.62 -14.65
N ALA A 294 -1.44 -25.12 -13.50
CA ALA A 294 -1.88 -26.50 -13.31
C ALA A 294 -3.29 -26.81 -13.86
N LYS A 295 -3.94 -25.83 -14.51
CA LYS A 295 -5.29 -25.92 -15.08
C LYS A 295 -6.36 -26.31 -14.04
N LYS A 296 -6.15 -25.94 -12.77
CA LYS A 296 -7.15 -26.13 -11.71
C LYS A 296 -8.25 -25.08 -11.75
N PHE A 297 -7.94 -23.92 -12.33
CA PHE A 297 -8.88 -22.84 -12.58
C PHE A 297 -8.76 -22.39 -14.04
N PRO A 298 -9.85 -21.90 -14.66
CA PRO A 298 -9.84 -21.43 -16.05
C PRO A 298 -8.93 -20.21 -16.27
N GLY A 299 -8.89 -19.29 -15.30
CA GLY A 299 -8.03 -18.11 -15.34
C GLY A 299 -7.64 -17.59 -13.96
N VAL A 300 -6.78 -16.57 -13.96
CA VAL A 300 -6.25 -15.93 -12.73
C VAL A 300 -7.39 -15.36 -11.89
N ARG A 301 -8.37 -14.70 -12.50
CA ARG A 301 -9.49 -14.11 -11.76
C ARG A 301 -10.38 -15.16 -11.08
N ASP A 302 -10.65 -16.28 -11.74
CA ASP A 302 -11.42 -17.39 -11.14
C ASP A 302 -10.69 -17.98 -9.93
N ALA A 303 -9.38 -18.17 -10.05
CA ALA A 303 -8.54 -18.63 -8.95
C ALA A 303 -8.50 -17.61 -7.80
N MET A 304 -8.43 -16.30 -8.10
CA MET A 304 -8.51 -15.24 -7.09
C MET A 304 -9.83 -15.31 -6.32
N LYS A 305 -10.98 -15.38 -7.01
CA LYS A 305 -12.29 -15.50 -6.35
C LYS A 305 -12.43 -16.73 -5.47
N ALA A 306 -11.79 -17.84 -5.84
CA ALA A 306 -11.86 -19.09 -5.10
C ALA A 306 -10.88 -19.15 -3.91
N LEU A 307 -9.73 -18.47 -3.99
CA LEU A 307 -8.63 -18.62 -3.04
C LEU A 307 -8.44 -17.40 -2.13
N ASN A 308 -8.82 -16.21 -2.61
CA ASN A 308 -8.83 -15.00 -1.80
C ASN A 308 -10.02 -15.04 -0.84
N ALA A 309 -9.85 -14.47 0.35
CA ALA A 309 -10.91 -14.40 1.34
C ALA A 309 -10.73 -13.19 2.24
N ALA A 310 -11.82 -12.45 2.47
CA ALA A 310 -11.82 -11.39 3.47
C ALA A 310 -11.61 -11.98 4.88
N GLY A 311 -10.79 -11.31 5.68
CA GLY A 311 -10.58 -11.62 7.10
C GLY A 311 -11.31 -10.63 7.99
N LYS A 312 -10.87 -9.37 7.97
CA LYS A 312 -11.43 -8.28 8.78
C LYS A 312 -11.69 -7.06 7.91
N VAL A 313 -12.82 -6.39 8.13
CA VAL A 313 -13.10 -5.07 7.54
C VAL A 313 -12.96 -4.02 8.63
N VAL A 314 -12.19 -2.98 8.37
CA VAL A 314 -12.05 -1.80 9.22
C VAL A 314 -12.74 -0.64 8.54
N TYR A 315 -13.77 -0.10 9.19
CA TYR A 315 -14.54 1.03 8.67
C TYR A 315 -13.98 2.36 9.19
N PRO A 316 -14.12 3.44 8.41
CA PRO A 316 -13.91 4.78 8.92
C PRO A 316 -14.82 5.04 10.13
N SER A 317 -14.34 5.84 11.07
CA SER A 317 -15.09 6.26 12.24
C SER A 317 -16.41 6.92 11.84
N SER A 318 -17.49 6.53 12.52
CA SER A 318 -18.81 7.14 12.35
C SER A 318 -18.94 8.50 13.04
N ASP A 319 -17.94 8.89 13.84
CA ASP A 319 -17.91 10.21 14.48
C ASP A 319 -17.52 11.29 13.45
N PRO A 320 -18.43 12.23 13.11
CA PRO A 320 -18.15 13.27 12.10
C PRO A 320 -16.99 14.20 12.50
N ARG A 321 -16.64 14.28 13.78
CA ARG A 321 -15.50 15.07 14.27
C ARG A 321 -14.18 14.52 13.76
N VAL A 322 -14.05 13.19 13.62
CA VAL A 322 -12.84 12.53 13.12
C VAL A 322 -12.60 12.92 11.67
N LYS A 323 -13.62 12.79 10.81
CA LYS A 323 -13.53 13.21 9.41
C LYS A 323 -13.17 14.69 9.29
N LYS A 324 -13.86 15.57 10.04
CA LYS A 324 -13.60 17.02 10.04
C LYS A 324 -12.17 17.35 10.45
N TYR A 325 -11.63 16.64 11.45
CA TYR A 325 -10.25 16.80 11.90
C TYR A 325 -9.25 16.40 10.82
N HIS A 326 -9.43 15.23 10.20
CA HIS A 326 -8.54 14.78 9.13
C HIS A 326 -8.66 15.61 7.85
N ASP A 327 -9.85 16.14 7.51
CA ASP A 327 -10.01 17.09 6.42
C ASP A 327 -9.18 18.36 6.66
N ALA A 328 -9.17 18.90 7.89
CA ALA A 328 -8.35 20.05 8.25
C ALA A 328 -6.84 19.73 8.16
N LYS A 329 -6.40 18.59 8.72
CA LYS A 329 -5.00 18.17 8.64
C LYS A 329 -4.56 17.83 7.21
N TYR A 330 -5.46 17.35 6.37
CA TYR A 330 -5.18 17.11 4.96
C TYR A 330 -4.89 18.42 4.22
N GLN A 331 -5.64 19.49 4.48
CA GLN A 331 -5.32 20.81 3.91
C GLN A 331 -3.93 21.30 4.35
N ILE A 332 -3.57 21.10 5.63
CA ILE A 332 -2.22 21.41 6.13
C ILE A 332 -1.17 20.56 5.41
N PHE A 333 -1.40 19.25 5.25
CA PHE A 333 -0.50 18.37 4.51
C PHE A 333 -0.25 18.87 3.07
N ARG A 334 -1.30 19.33 2.37
CA ARG A 334 -1.16 19.89 1.01
C ARG A 334 -0.36 21.19 1.03
N SER A 335 -0.63 22.08 1.98
CA SER A 335 0.06 23.37 2.07
C SER A 335 1.55 23.24 2.44
N LEU A 336 1.95 22.22 3.21
CA LEU A 336 3.36 21.94 3.50
C LEU A 336 4.17 21.69 2.22
N TYR A 337 3.60 20.99 1.23
CA TYR A 337 4.24 20.79 -0.07
C TYR A 337 4.35 22.10 -0.86
N GLU A 338 3.29 22.90 -0.89
CA GLU A 338 3.28 24.21 -1.57
C GLU A 338 4.31 25.18 -0.97
N GLN A 339 4.42 25.22 0.36
CA GLN A 339 5.45 25.98 1.07
C GLN A 339 6.85 25.53 0.68
N GLN A 340 7.08 24.22 0.59
CA GLN A 340 8.36 23.68 0.15
C GLN A 340 8.74 24.14 -1.26
N LEU A 341 7.79 24.16 -2.20
CA LEU A 341 8.01 24.67 -3.56
C LEU A 341 8.37 26.16 -3.55
N SER A 342 7.67 26.95 -2.73
CA SER A 342 7.97 28.38 -2.56
C SER A 342 9.39 28.61 -2.03
N HIS A 343 9.80 27.88 -0.98
CA HIS A 343 11.17 27.96 -0.45
C HIS A 343 12.22 27.59 -1.50
N ARG A 344 11.99 26.52 -2.26
CA ARG A 344 12.89 26.10 -3.35
C ARG A 344 13.02 27.17 -4.43
N SER A 345 11.91 27.82 -4.80
CA SER A 345 11.90 28.91 -5.78
C SER A 345 12.68 30.13 -5.28
N ALA A 346 12.44 30.56 -4.03
CA ALA A 346 13.15 31.68 -3.43
C ALA A 346 14.67 31.45 -3.37
N MET A 347 15.11 30.25 -2.96
CA MET A 347 16.54 29.92 -2.95
C MET A 347 17.14 29.84 -4.35
N ALA A 348 16.40 29.33 -5.34
CA ALA A 348 16.86 29.31 -6.73
C ALA A 348 17.05 30.71 -7.30
N GLN A 349 16.14 31.65 -6.97
CA GLN A 349 16.26 33.06 -7.35
C GLN A 349 17.44 33.75 -6.66
N ALA A 350 17.66 33.48 -5.38
CA ALA A 350 18.77 34.07 -4.62
C ALA A 350 20.17 33.59 -5.08
N LEU A 351 20.23 32.48 -5.83
CA LEU A 351 21.47 31.90 -6.37
C LEU A 351 21.75 32.27 -7.83
N GLN A 352 20.85 33.01 -8.50
CA GLN A 352 21.05 33.55 -9.86
C GLN A 352 21.78 34.89 -9.81
#